data_AF-A0A929E1L4-F1
#
_entry.id   AF-A0A929E1L4-F1
#
_cell.length_a   1.000
_cell.length_b   1.000
_cell.length_c   1.000
_cell.angle_alpha   90.00
_cell.angle_beta   90.00
_cell.angle_gamma   90.00
#
_symmetry.space_group_name_H-M   'P 1'
#
loop_
_entity.id
_entity.type
_entity.pdbx_description
1 polymer ?
#
loop_
_entity_poly.entity_id
_entity_poly.type
_entity_poly.pdbx_seq_one_letter_code
_entity_poly.pdbx_strand_id
1 'polypeptide(L)'
;VYIFDCIEFNQRFRYCDVASDIAFLAMDLDFHGLNSLSARFVNRFTEASQDDSLLEMLSFYKCYRAYVRGKINLFTAHAPEVDGATKENCLAMAGKYFSLAEQYASS
;
A
#
# COMPACT_ATOMS: atom_id res chain seq x y z
N VAL A 1 -28.17 -3.43 6.88
CA VAL A 1 -26.77 -3.88 6.71
C VAL A 1 -25.94 -3.13 7.75
N TYR A 2 -25.23 -3.82 8.63
CA TYR A 2 -24.28 -3.21 9.56
C TYR A 2 -22.88 -3.40 8.98
N ILE A 3 -22.13 -2.30 8.83
CA ILE A 3 -20.71 -2.38 8.50
C ILE A 3 -19.97 -2.54 9.83
N PHE A 4 -19.33 -3.69 10.00
CA PHE A 4 -18.61 -4.03 11.22
C PHE A 4 -17.12 -4.11 10.90
N ASP A 5 -16.33 -3.20 11.48
CA ASP A 5 -14.88 -3.18 11.33
C ASP A 5 -14.22 -3.93 12.50
N CYS A 6 -13.82 -5.19 12.26
CA CYS A 6 -13.12 -6.01 13.24
C CYS A 6 -11.74 -5.46 13.62
N ILE A 7 -11.17 -4.55 12.82
CA ILE A 7 -9.83 -3.98 13.05
C ILE A 7 -9.89 -2.93 14.17
N GLU A 8 -10.98 -2.16 14.24
CA GLU A 8 -11.17 -1.11 15.24
C GLU A 8 -11.10 -1.63 16.70
N PHE A 9 -11.52 -2.88 16.93
CA PHE A 9 -11.57 -3.48 18.27
C PHE A 9 -10.27 -4.16 18.69
N ASN A 10 -9.34 -4.40 17.77
CA ASN A 10 -8.05 -4.99 18.10
C ASN A 10 -7.04 -3.85 18.32
N GLN A 11 -6.68 -3.57 19.58
CA GLN A 11 -5.74 -2.48 19.91
C GLN A 11 -4.44 -2.51 19.10
N ARG A 12 -3.90 -3.70 18.83
CA ARG A 12 -2.65 -3.83 18.05
C ARG A 12 -2.82 -3.37 16.61
N PHE A 13 -4.02 -3.46 16.04
CA PHE A 13 -4.31 -3.04 14.67
C PHE A 13 -4.98 -1.66 14.60
N ARG A 14 -5.57 -1.18 15.70
CA ARG A 14 -6.21 0.15 15.79
C ARG A 14 -5.20 1.30 15.78
N TYR A 15 -4.07 1.13 16.43
CA TYR A 15 -3.04 2.17 16.50
C TYR A 15 -2.02 1.96 15.38
N CYS A 16 -2.06 2.82 14.38
CA CYS A 16 -1.02 2.93 13.38
C CYS A 16 -0.67 4.40 13.14
N ASP A 17 0.52 4.60 12.59
CA ASP A 17 0.95 5.91 12.13
C ASP A 17 0.05 6.38 10.98
N VAL A 18 -0.48 7.60 11.08
CA VAL A 18 -1.36 8.21 10.06
C VAL A 18 -0.67 8.23 8.69
N ALA A 19 0.65 8.49 8.65
CA ALA A 19 1.42 8.44 7.42
C ALA A 19 1.38 7.05 6.76
N SER A 20 1.34 5.99 7.57
CA SER A 20 1.24 4.61 7.09
C SER A 20 -0.11 4.28 6.46
N ASP A 21 -1.18 4.92 6.94
CA ASP A 21 -2.53 4.75 6.43
C ASP A 21 -2.69 5.49 5.08
N ILE A 22 -2.32 6.77 5.02
CA ILE A 22 -2.40 7.53 3.76
C ILE A 22 -1.43 6.99 2.70
N ALA A 23 -0.27 6.47 3.10
CA ALA A 23 0.69 5.86 2.18
C ALA A 23 0.09 4.63 1.49
N PHE A 24 -0.82 3.91 2.15
CA PHE A 24 -1.46 2.73 1.55
C PHE A 24 -2.29 3.11 0.33
N LEU A 25 -3.17 4.10 0.45
CA LEU A 25 -3.98 4.58 -0.67
C LEU A 25 -3.11 5.24 -1.75
N ALA A 26 -2.15 6.08 -1.34
CA ALA A 26 -1.29 6.77 -2.29
C ALA A 26 -0.40 5.81 -3.10
N MET A 27 0.12 4.75 -2.48
CA MET A 27 0.86 3.68 -3.17
C MET A 27 -0.03 2.92 -4.16
N ASP A 28 -1.28 2.62 -3.78
CA ASP A 28 -2.23 1.91 -4.64
C ASP A 28 -2.58 2.75 -5.89
N LEU A 29 -2.78 4.05 -5.71
CA LEU A 29 -2.98 5.00 -6.82
C LEU A 29 -1.77 5.02 -7.77
N ASP A 30 -0.55 5.10 -7.24
CA ASP A 30 0.68 5.06 -8.05
C ASP A 30 0.81 3.72 -8.80
N PHE A 31 0.50 2.59 -8.16
CA PHE A 31 0.50 1.27 -8.79
C PHE A 31 -0.45 1.19 -9.99
N HIS A 32 -1.59 1.88 -9.92
CA HIS A 32 -2.56 1.98 -11.01
C HIS A 32 -2.25 3.09 -12.03
N GLY A 33 -1.10 3.75 -11.93
CA GLY A 33 -0.69 4.82 -12.84
C GLY A 33 -1.43 6.14 -12.63
N LEU A 34 -2.07 6.32 -11.47
CA LEU A 34 -2.86 7.48 -11.10
C LEU A 34 -2.05 8.48 -10.25
N ASN A 35 -0.79 8.72 -10.64
CA ASN A 35 0.18 9.51 -9.86
C ASN A 35 -0.31 10.93 -9.56
N SER A 36 -1.09 11.54 -10.46
CA SER A 36 -1.69 12.86 -10.24
C SER A 36 -2.75 12.84 -9.14
N LEU A 37 -3.54 11.76 -9.03
CA LEU A 37 -4.50 11.56 -7.95
C LEU A 37 -3.80 11.24 -6.63
N SER A 38 -2.72 10.45 -6.67
CA SER A 38 -1.86 10.18 -5.51
C SER A 38 -1.31 11.46 -4.92
N ALA A 39 -0.68 12.31 -5.75
CA ALA A 39 -0.15 13.60 -5.33
C ALA A 39 -1.25 14.54 -4.81
N ARG A 40 -2.39 14.63 -5.51
CA ARG A 40 -3.52 15.44 -5.06
C ARG A 40 -4.08 14.96 -3.73
N PHE A 41 -4.20 13.66 -3.53
CA PHE A 41 -4.70 13.08 -2.29
C PHE A 41 -3.79 13.42 -1.11
N VAL A 42 -2.48 13.16 -1.25
CA VAL A 42 -1.48 13.46 -0.21
C VAL A 42 -1.50 14.95 0.12
N ASN A 43 -1.40 15.83 -0.88
CA ASN A 43 -1.39 17.28 -0.64
C ASN A 43 -2.66 17.75 0.10
N ARG A 44 -3.84 17.28 -0.33
CA ARG A 44 -5.10 17.64 0.33
C ARG A 44 -5.19 17.12 1.75
N PHE A 45 -4.67 15.92 2.01
CA PHE A 45 -4.67 15.35 3.34
C PHE A 45 -3.75 16.15 4.26
N THR A 46 -2.50 16.40 3.84
CA THR A 46 -1.53 17.21 4.58
C THR A 46 -2.05 18.62 4.87
N GLU A 47 -2.66 19.29 3.89
CA GLU A 47 -3.31 20.60 4.08
C GLU A 47 -4.43 20.55 5.14
N ALA A 48 -5.26 19.51 5.11
CA ALA A 48 -6.40 19.38 6.01
C ALA A 48 -5.99 18.96 7.43
N SER A 49 -4.96 18.11 7.56
CA SER A 49 -4.43 17.66 8.85
C SER A 49 -3.50 18.67 9.51
N GLN A 50 -2.95 19.63 8.73
CA GLN A 50 -1.90 20.56 9.16
C GLN A 50 -0.66 19.83 9.70
N ASP A 51 -0.37 18.67 9.13
CA ASP A 51 0.74 17.81 9.54
C ASP A 51 1.67 17.54 8.38
N ASP A 52 2.66 18.42 8.22
CA ASP A 52 3.68 18.30 7.18
C ASP A 52 4.67 17.15 7.45
N SER A 53 4.76 16.66 8.70
CA SER A 53 5.69 15.59 9.08
C SER A 53 5.35 14.25 8.41
N LEU A 54 4.09 14.09 7.97
CA LEU A 54 3.62 12.95 7.18
C LEU A 54 4.47 12.74 5.92
N LEU A 55 4.93 13.83 5.30
CA LEU A 55 5.70 13.78 4.05
C LEU A 55 7.09 13.16 4.26
N GLU A 56 7.67 13.30 5.45
CA GLU A 56 8.98 12.75 5.79
C GLU A 56 8.98 11.22 5.79
N MET A 57 7.87 10.60 6.20
CA MET A 57 7.72 9.14 6.29
C MET A 57 6.99 8.52 5.09
N LEU A 58 6.48 9.35 4.17
CA LEU A 58 5.59 8.89 3.11
C LEU A 58 6.27 7.89 2.17
N SER A 59 7.47 8.21 1.66
CA SER A 59 8.20 7.31 0.74
C SER A 59 8.57 5.99 1.42
N PHE A 60 8.97 6.04 2.70
CA PHE A 60 9.24 4.84 3.49
C PHE A 60 8.00 3.94 3.59
N TYR A 61 6.85 4.50 3.98
CA TYR A 61 5.64 3.70 4.10
C TYR A 61 5.11 3.23 2.74
N LYS A 62 5.19 4.04 1.68
CA LYS A 62 4.83 3.61 0.32
C LYS A 62 5.69 2.43 -0.13
N CYS A 63 7.01 2.50 0.08
CA CYS A 63 7.94 1.40 -0.17
C CYS A 63 7.54 0.15 0.61
N TYR A 64 7.33 0.27 1.93
CA TYR A 64 6.91 -0.84 2.78
C TYR A 64 5.59 -1.47 2.31
N ARG A 65 4.58 -0.67 1.98
CA ARG A 65 3.27 -1.15 1.51
C ARG A 65 3.38 -1.87 0.17
N ALA A 66 4.14 -1.31 -0.78
CA ALA A 66 4.41 -1.95 -2.07
C ALA A 66 5.13 -3.29 -1.88
N TYR A 67 6.16 -3.35 -1.02
CA TYR A 67 6.87 -4.58 -0.71
C TYR A 67 5.94 -5.65 -0.09
N VAL A 68 5.09 -5.27 0.87
CA VAL A 68 4.11 -6.17 1.48
C VAL A 68 3.11 -6.72 0.45
N ARG A 69 2.60 -5.88 -0.47
CA ARG A 69 1.75 -6.32 -1.58
C ARG A 69 2.47 -7.32 -2.49
N GLY A 70 3.74 -7.08 -2.80
CA GLY A 70 4.57 -8.02 -3.56
C GLY A 70 4.72 -9.36 -2.85
N LYS A 71 5.02 -9.35 -1.55
CA LYS A 71 5.14 -10.54 -0.70
C LYS A 71 3.85 -11.35 -0.61
N ILE A 72 2.69 -10.70 -0.46
CA ILE A 72 1.38 -11.37 -0.43
C ILE A 72 1.09 -12.07 -1.76
N ASN A 73 1.41 -11.43 -2.88
CA ASN A 73 1.28 -12.05 -4.20
C ASN A 73 2.16 -13.30 -4.33
N LEU A 74 3.40 -13.26 -3.83
CA LEU A 74 4.26 -14.45 -3.81
C LEU A 74 3.67 -15.56 -2.92
N PHE A 75 3.20 -15.25 -1.71
CA PHE A 75 2.55 -16.26 -0.86
C PHE A 75 1.34 -16.90 -1.54
N THR A 76 0.54 -16.10 -2.25
CA THR A 76 -0.62 -16.60 -3.00
C THR A 76 -0.17 -17.49 -4.16
N ALA A 77 0.84 -17.09 -4.93
CA ALA A 77 1.39 -17.87 -6.04
C ALA A 77 2.00 -19.23 -5.61
N HIS A 78 2.40 -19.35 -4.34
CA HIS A 78 2.98 -20.56 -3.76
C HIS A 78 1.97 -21.41 -2.98
N ALA A 79 0.72 -20.98 -2.86
CA ALA A 79 -0.32 -21.75 -2.20
C ALA A 79 -0.70 -22.99 -3.04
N PRO A 80 -0.75 -24.21 -2.47
CA PRO A 80 -1.02 -25.46 -3.19
C PRO A 80 -2.34 -25.47 -3.97
N GLU A 81 -3.34 -24.74 -3.49
CA GLU A 81 -4.71 -24.69 -4.01
C GLU A 81 -4.92 -23.74 -5.20
N VAL A 82 -3.90 -22.96 -5.59
CA VAL A 82 -4.02 -21.93 -6.63
C VAL A 82 -3.75 -22.50 -8.02
N ASP A 83 -4.63 -22.20 -8.98
CA ASP A 83 -4.49 -22.63 -10.37
C ASP A 83 -3.33 -21.93 -11.10
N GLY A 84 -2.95 -22.47 -12.27
CA GLY A 84 -1.80 -21.97 -13.04
C GLY A 84 -1.94 -20.51 -13.51
N ALA A 85 -3.14 -20.09 -13.91
CA ALA A 85 -3.37 -18.73 -14.41
C ALA A 85 -3.32 -17.70 -13.27
N THR A 86 -3.94 -18.04 -12.13
CA THR A 86 -3.88 -17.22 -10.92
C THR A 86 -2.44 -17.11 -10.41
N LYS A 87 -1.68 -18.21 -10.43
CA LYS A 87 -0.26 -18.22 -10.08
C LYS A 87 0.56 -17.28 -10.96
N GLU A 88 0.42 -17.37 -12.28
CA GLU A 88 1.14 -16.51 -13.23
C GLU A 88 0.82 -15.03 -13.01
N ASN A 89 -0.47 -14.70 -12.84
CA ASN A 89 -0.90 -13.34 -12.54
C ASN A 89 -0.31 -12.82 -11.23
N CYS A 90 -0.34 -13.62 -10.15
CA CYS A 90 0.27 -13.25 -8.87
C CYS A 90 1.78 -13.00 -9.01
N LEU A 91 2.51 -13.82 -9.76
CA LEU A 91 3.95 -13.60 -10.00
C LEU A 91 4.20 -12.30 -10.76
N ALA A 92 3.41 -12.01 -11.80
CA ALA A 92 3.51 -10.76 -12.55
C ALA A 92 3.21 -9.53 -11.67
N MET A 93 2.17 -9.62 -10.83
CA MET A 93 1.79 -8.57 -9.90
C MET A 93 2.86 -8.36 -8.82
N ALA A 94 3.45 -9.44 -8.29
CA ALA A 94 4.55 -9.35 -7.34
C ALA A 94 5.73 -8.55 -7.93
N GLY A 95 6.12 -8.86 -9.17
CA GLY A 95 7.17 -8.13 -9.88
C GLY A 95 6.88 -6.62 -9.98
N LYS A 96 5.67 -6.24 -10.40
CA LYS A 96 5.26 -4.83 -10.48
C LYS A 96 5.34 -4.10 -9.13
N TYR A 97 4.88 -4.76 -8.06
CA TYR A 97 4.94 -4.18 -6.72
C TYR A 97 6.38 -4.02 -6.20
N PHE A 98 7.28 -4.96 -6.50
CA PHE A 98 8.69 -4.83 -6.12
C PHE A 98 9.40 -3.73 -6.90
N SER A 99 9.13 -3.57 -8.20
CA SER A 99 9.65 -2.44 -8.98
C SER A 99 9.13 -1.10 -8.43
N LEU A 100 7.86 -1.03 -8.02
CA LEU A 100 7.32 0.17 -7.39
C LEU A 100 7.97 0.46 -6.03
N ALA A 101 8.22 -0.58 -5.22
CA ALA A 101 8.94 -0.44 -3.95
C ALA A 101 10.37 0.09 -4.15
N GLU A 102 11.09 -0.40 -5.15
CA GLU A 102 12.43 0.06 -5.52
C GLU A 102 12.44 1.54 -5.93
N GLN A 103 11.43 1.98 -6.68
CA GLN A 103 11.28 3.39 -7.05
C GLN A 103 11.16 4.29 -5.82
N TYR A 104 10.36 3.91 -4.83
CA TYR A 104 10.23 4.66 -3.57
C TYR A 104 11.46 4.59 -2.67
N ALA A 105 12.25 3.51 -2.75
CA ALA A 105 13.49 3.40 -2.00
C ALA A 105 14.61 4.29 -2.56
N SER A 106 14.47 4.69 -3.83
CA SER A 106 15.46 5.49 -4.57
C SER A 106 15.09 6.98 -4.70
N SER A 107 13.90 7.36 -4.21
CA SER A 107 13.35 8.72 -4.27
C SER A 107 13.76 9.58 -3.07
#